data_AF-A0A9Q0YE26-F1
#
_entry.id   AF-A0A9Q0YE26-F1
#
_cell.length_a   1.000
_cell.length_b   1.000
_cell.length_c   1.000
_cell.angle_alpha   90.00
_cell.angle_beta   90.00
_cell.angle_gamma   90.00
#
_symmetry.space_group_name_H-M   'P 1'
#
loop_
_entity.id
_entity.type
_entity.pdbx_description
1 polymer ?
#
loop_
_entity_poly.entity_id
_entity_poly.type
_entity_poly.pdbx_seq_one_letter_code
_entity_poly.pdbx_strand_id
1 'polypeptide(L)' 'MGTLVFTESQKVTWDTPTVTDNSGSYTLVQTEGPQQDNEFTVGMTNITYVASDPSGNNASCSFIIDVMGN' A
#
# COMPACT_ATOMS: atom_id res chain seq x y z
N MET A 1 20.95 17.72 -25.93
CA MET A 1 21.37 16.49 -25.23
C MET A 1 20.26 16.15 -24.26
N GLY A 2 19.54 15.05 -24.47
CA GLY A 2 18.45 14.64 -23.59
C GLY A 2 19.02 13.87 -22.40
N THR A 3 18.68 14.28 -21.19
CA THR A 3 19.01 13.53 -19.98
C THR A 3 18.22 12.22 -20.00
N LEU A 4 18.92 11.08 -20.04
CA LEU A 4 18.30 9.79 -19.78
C LEU A 4 18.03 9.71 -18.27
N VAL A 5 16.77 9.83 -17.88
CA VAL A 5 16.35 9.60 -16.50
C VAL A 5 16.09 8.11 -16.37
N PHE A 6 17.02 7.38 -15.76
CA PHE A 6 16.77 5.99 -15.37
C PHE A 6 15.97 6.03 -14.07
N THR A 7 14.66 5.84 -14.17
CA THR A 7 13.84 5.53 -13.00
C THR A 7 13.94 4.03 -12.78
N GLU A 8 14.69 3.61 -11.77
CA GLU A 8 14.64 2.21 -11.34
C GLU A 8 13.26 1.93 -10.74
N SER A 9 12.61 0.89 -11.23
CA SER A 9 11.34 0.40 -10.70
C SER A 9 11.46 -1.07 -10.31
N GLN A 10 10.84 -1.42 -9.19
CA GLN A 10 10.81 -2.78 -8.67
C GLN A 10 9.36 -3.18 -8.40
N LYS A 11 9.02 -4.42 -8.74
CA LYS A 11 7.74 -5.00 -8.30
C LYS A 11 7.81 -5.30 -6.81
N VAL A 12 6.89 -4.75 -6.04
CA VAL A 12 6.82 -4.93 -4.60
C VAL A 12 5.52 -5.66 -4.25
N THR A 13 5.66 -6.70 -3.44
CA THR A 13 4.56 -7.42 -2.81
C THR A 13 4.73 -7.36 -1.30
N TRP A 14 3.63 -7.27 -0.57
CA TRP A 14 3.59 -7.21 0.89
C TRP A 14 2.39 -8.00 1.40
N ASP A 15 2.40 -8.39 2.67
CA ASP A 15 1.22 -8.98 3.28
C ASP A 15 0.18 -7.91 3.57
N THR A 16 -1.06 -8.13 3.14
CA THR A 16 -2.16 -7.21 3.45
C THR A 16 -2.40 -7.15 4.96
N PRO A 17 -2.76 -5.98 5.51
CA PRO A 17 -2.92 -5.84 6.95
C PRO A 17 -4.06 -6.72 7.46
N THR A 18 -3.81 -7.46 8.54
CA THR A 18 -4.83 -8.27 9.22
C THR A 18 -5.71 -7.37 10.08
N VAL A 19 -7.01 -7.38 9.82
CA VAL A 19 -8.00 -6.67 10.64
C VAL A 19 -8.51 -7.64 11.71
N THR A 20 -8.37 -7.25 12.98
CA THR A 20 -8.96 -7.99 14.10
C THR A 20 -10.13 -7.17 14.64
N ASP A 21 -11.36 -7.62 14.37
CA ASP A 21 -12.57 -6.97 14.85
C ASP A 21 -13.49 -7.96 15.59
N ASN A 22 -14.23 -7.47 16.58
CA ASN A 22 -15.14 -8.31 17.37
C ASN A 22 -16.43 -8.70 16.62
N SER A 23 -16.77 -7.99 15.53
CA SER A 23 -17.95 -8.29 14.70
C SER A 23 -17.72 -9.48 13.76
N GLY A 24 -16.47 -9.93 13.59
CA GLY A 24 -16.11 -11.06 12.73
C GLY A 24 -16.29 -10.81 11.22
N SER A 25 -16.67 -9.59 10.82
CA SER A 25 -16.84 -9.18 9.42
C SER A 25 -16.28 -7.77 9.23
N TYR A 26 -15.44 -7.60 8.22
CA TYR A 26 -14.85 -6.33 7.85
C TYR A 26 -14.64 -6.30 6.33
N THR A 27 -14.62 -5.09 5.77
CA THR A 27 -14.20 -4.84 4.39
C THR A 27 -12.90 -4.07 4.43
N LEU A 28 -11.84 -4.64 3.86
CA LEU A 28 -10.54 -3.99 3.75
C LEU A 28 -10.33 -3.47 2.33
N VAL A 29 -10.12 -2.17 2.18
CA VAL A 29 -9.91 -1.52 0.88
C VAL A 29 -8.62 -0.72 0.92
N GLN A 30 -7.77 -0.89 -0.10
CA GLN A 30 -6.64 0.00 -0.32
C GLN A 30 -7.16 1.32 -0.89
N THR A 31 -6.94 2.43 -0.18
CA THR A 31 -7.42 3.75 -0.58
C THR A 31 -6.31 4.63 -1.15
N GLU A 32 -5.04 4.28 -0.93
CA GLU A 32 -3.89 5.07 -1.36
C GLU A 32 -2.72 4.18 -1.78
N GLY A 33 -1.93 4.70 -2.72
CA GLY A 33 -0.72 4.07 -3.23
C GLY A 33 -0.97 3.09 -4.38
N PRO A 34 0.10 2.62 -5.05
CA PRO A 34 0.01 1.62 -6.11
C PRO A 34 -0.45 0.27 -5.55
N GLN A 35 -1.15 -0.52 -6.37
CA GLN A 35 -1.51 -1.88 -5.99
C GLN A 35 -0.28 -2.79 -5.93
N GLN A 36 -0.42 -3.91 -5.23
CA GLN A 36 0.55 -5.00 -5.26
C GLN A 36 0.82 -5.42 -6.72
N ASP A 37 2.04 -5.89 -6.98
CA ASP A 37 2.53 -6.27 -8.32
C ASP A 37 2.68 -5.13 -9.34
N ASN A 38 2.33 -3.88 -8.99
CA ASN A 38 2.70 -2.72 -9.77
C ASN A 38 4.19 -2.39 -9.63
N GLU A 39 4.70 -1.62 -10.58
CA GLU A 39 6.04 -1.08 -10.52
C GLU A 39 6.11 0.09 -9.54
N PHE A 40 6.97 -0.05 -8.53
CA PHE A 40 7.30 1.01 -7.58
C PHE A 40 8.63 1.62 -7.97
N THR A 41 8.66 2.94 -8.18
CA THR A 41 9.92 3.66 -8.37
C THR A 41 10.73 3.69 -7.07
N VAL A 42 12.05 3.68 -7.20
CA VAL A 42 12.97 3.89 -6.06
C VAL A 42 12.56 5.13 -5.25
N GLY A 43 12.48 4.94 -3.93
CA GLY A 43 12.01 5.94 -2.97
C GLY A 43 10.90 5.41 -2.05
N MET A 44 10.34 6.34 -1.27
CA MET A 44 9.28 6.05 -0.31
C MET A 44 7.91 6.14 -0.98
N THR A 45 7.14 5.06 -0.89
CA THR A 45 5.74 5.02 -1.33
C THR A 45 4.84 4.74 -0.14
N ASN A 46 3.88 5.63 0.12
CA ASN A 46 2.88 5.44 1.16
C ASN A 46 1.73 4.57 0.63
N ILE A 47 1.39 3.52 1.39
CA ILE A 47 0.22 2.69 1.14
C ILE A 47 -0.75 2.87 2.30
N THR A 48 -2.01 3.17 1.99
CA THR A 48 -3.07 3.31 3.00
C THR A 48 -4.18 2.32 2.74
N TYR A 49 -4.56 1.59 3.78
CA TYR A 49 -5.72 0.72 3.82
C TYR A 49 -6.77 1.26 4.80
N VAL A 50 -8.03 1.12 4.43
CA VAL A 50 -9.18 1.42 5.28
C VAL A 50 -9.97 0.14 5.47
N ALA A 51 -10.13 -0.26 6.72
CA ALA A 51 -11.03 -1.30 7.16
C ALA A 51 -12.36 -0.66 7.61
N SER A 52 -13.48 -1.14 7.06
CA SER A 52 -14.83 -0.73 7.47
C SER A 52 -15.61 -1.94 7.95
N ASP A 53 -16.26 -1.83 9.09
CA ASP A 53 -17.17 -2.86 9.60
C ASP A 53 -18.63 -2.59 9.19
N PRO A 54 -19.55 -3.56 9.33
CA PRO A 54 -20.98 -3.37 9.06
C PRO A 54 -21.67 -2.44 10.06
N SER A 55 -21.03 -2.14 11.18
CA SER A 55 -21.56 -1.31 12.27
C SER A 55 -21.27 0.18 12.04
N GLY A 56 -20.50 0.53 11.00
CA GLY A 56 -20.13 1.88 10.64
C GLY A 56 -18.82 2.37 11.27
N ASN A 57 -18.07 1.50 11.95
CA ASN A 57 -16.71 1.78 12.39
C ASN A 57 -15.74 1.65 11.22
N ASN A 58 -14.82 2.59 11.15
CA ASN A 58 -13.77 2.64 10.15
C ASN A 58 -12.41 2.84 10.83
N ALA A 59 -11.45 2.02 10.44
CA ALA A 59 -10.07 2.08 10.90
C ALA A 59 -9.14 2.22 9.69
N SER A 60 -8.23 3.19 9.74
CA SER A 60 -7.21 3.35 8.71
C SER A 60 -5.85 2.89 9.22
N CYS A 61 -5.09 2.24 8.35
CA CYS A 61 -3.71 1.84 8.60
C CYS A 61 -2.88 2.22 7.38
N SER A 62 -1.75 2.88 7.61
CA SER A 62 -0.79 3.22 6.57
C SER A 62 0.58 2.69 6.90
N PHE A 63 1.34 2.35 5.86
CA PHE A 63 2.73 1.97 5.97
C PHE A 63 3.51 2.48 4.76
N ILE A 64 4.81 2.65 4.94
CA ILE A 64 5.71 3.15 3.92
C ILE A 64 6.51 1.99 3.36
N ILE A 65 6.49 1.85 2.04
CA ILE A 65 7.38 0.99 1.29
C ILE A 65 8.58 1.83 0.90
N ASP A 66 9.77 1.47 1.40
CA ASP A 66 11.03 2.08 0.99
C ASP A 66 11.71 1.17 -0.05
N VAL A 67 11.64 1.58 -1.32
CA VAL A 67 12.31 0.87 -2.42
C VAL A 67 13.70 1.46 -2.57
N MET A 68 14.70 0.73 -2.09
CA MET A 68 16.10 1.12 -2.29
C MET A 68 16.57 0.72 -3.69
N GLY A 69 17.18 1.66 -4.40
CA GLY A 69 17.92 1.38 -5.63
C GLY A 69 19.20 0.59 -5.34
N ASN A 70 19.75 -0.05 -6.36
CA ASN A 70 20.95 -0.89 -6.24
C ASN A 70 22.24 -0.14 -6.63
#